data_AF-A0A0G1DI49-F1
#
_entry.id   AF-A0A0G1DI49-F1
#
_cell.length_a   1.000
_cell.length_b   1.000
_cell.length_c   1.000
_cell.angle_alpha   90.00
_cell.angle_beta   90.00
_cell.angle_gamma   90.00
#
_symmetry.space_group_name_H-M   'P 1'
#
loop_
_entity.id
_entity.type
_entity.pdbx_description
1 polymer ?
#
loop_
_entity_poly.entity_id
_entity_poly.type
_entity_poly.pdbx_seq_one_letter_code
_entity_poly.pdbx_strand_id
1 'polypeptide(L)'
;MSKIFFDHLVELDKIERKIKKIAQTPEEREEIFHLIDEIIHHRVIGCILDRLPESEHRRFSKKLVERPFDDRIISYLQKKISEDVEEFIKKEIADIKDELFL
;
A
#
# COMPACT_ATOMS: atom_id res chain seq x y z
N MET A 1 -0.77 11.57 -4.68
CA MET A 1 -1.30 10.20 -4.50
C MET A 1 -2.36 9.92 -5.52
N SER A 2 -2.18 8.87 -6.31
CA SER A 2 -3.31 8.23 -6.98
C SER A 2 -3.97 7.35 -5.92
N LYS A 3 -5.22 7.60 -5.52
CA LYS A 3 -5.82 6.69 -4.53
C LYS A 3 -5.82 5.27 -5.10
N ILE A 4 -5.52 4.31 -4.27
CA ILE A 4 -5.49 2.90 -4.65
C ILE A 4 -6.45 2.12 -3.77
N PHE A 5 -6.75 0.89 -4.17
CA PHE A 5 -7.74 0.04 -3.53
C PHE A 5 -7.46 -0.20 -2.02
N PHE A 6 -6.24 -0.02 -1.54
CA PHE A 6 -5.86 -0.16 -0.13
C PHE A 6 -5.60 1.17 0.60
N ASP A 7 -5.89 2.33 -0.01
CA ASP A 7 -5.74 3.64 0.65
C ASP A 7 -6.46 3.69 1.99
N HIS A 8 -7.64 3.08 2.08
CA HIS A 8 -8.45 3.04 3.31
C HIS A 8 -7.81 2.21 4.43
N LEU A 9 -6.83 1.36 4.12
CA LEU A 9 -6.06 0.57 5.09
C LEU A 9 -4.85 1.36 5.61
N VAL A 10 -4.41 2.38 4.89
CA VAL A 10 -3.28 3.21 5.29
C VAL A 10 -3.77 4.29 6.26
N GLU A 11 -3.33 4.22 7.52
CA GLU A 11 -3.56 5.32 8.47
C GLU A 11 -2.67 6.54 8.14
N LEU A 12 -3.04 7.29 7.09
CA LEU A 12 -2.30 8.45 6.58
C LEU A 12 -2.10 9.53 7.66
N ASP A 13 -3.08 9.74 8.55
CA ASP A 13 -2.99 10.71 9.65
C ASP A 13 -1.80 10.46 10.59
N LYS A 14 -1.43 9.19 10.80
CA LYS A 14 -0.27 8.84 11.64
C LYS A 14 1.04 9.16 10.92
N ILE A 15 1.10 8.88 9.62
CA ILE A 15 2.28 9.13 8.77
C ILE A 15 2.51 10.64 8.66
N GLU A 16 1.47 11.41 8.32
CA GLU A 16 1.57 12.87 8.17
C GLU A 16 2.03 13.56 9.46
N ARG A 17 1.51 13.12 10.63
CA ARG A 17 1.95 13.64 11.93
C ARG A 17 3.42 13.37 12.23
N LYS A 18 3.97 12.24 11.79
CA LYS A 18 5.40 11.95 11.96
C LYS A 18 6.25 12.75 10.97
N ILE A 19 5.86 12.83 9.70
CA ILE A 19 6.56 13.63 8.68
C ILE A 19 6.64 15.10 9.12
N LYS A 20 5.55 15.67 9.64
CA LYS A 20 5.52 17.05 10.18
C LYS A 20 6.53 17.30 11.30
N LYS A 21 6.95 16.28 12.04
CA LYS A 21 7.97 16.40 13.11
C LYS A 21 9.40 16.38 12.56
N ILE A 22 9.61 15.80 11.38
CA ILE A 22 10.95 15.58 10.80
C ILE A 22 11.24 16.67 9.75
N ALA A 23 10.29 16.93 8.86
CA ALA A 23 10.45 17.88 7.77
C ALA A 23 10.11 19.32 8.19
N GLN A 24 11.04 20.22 7.88
CA GLN A 24 11.00 21.61 8.30
C GLN A 24 10.23 22.46 7.30
N THR A 25 10.29 22.12 6.01
CA THR A 25 9.60 22.84 4.95
C THR A 25 8.40 22.04 4.38
N PRO A 26 7.41 22.71 3.77
CA PRO A 26 6.34 22.05 3.02
C PRO A 26 6.86 21.15 1.89
N GLU A 27 7.92 21.58 1.21
CA GLU A 27 8.50 20.85 0.07
C GLU A 27 9.14 19.54 0.53
N GLU A 28 9.92 19.57 1.61
CA GLU A 28 10.48 18.36 2.23
C GLU A 28 9.39 17.39 2.69
N ARG A 29 8.28 17.92 3.22
CA ARG A 29 7.14 17.07 3.64
C ARG A 29 6.54 16.34 2.45
N GLU A 30 6.37 17.04 1.33
CA GLU A 30 5.80 16.47 0.12
C GLU A 30 6.73 15.42 -0.50
N GLU A 31 8.03 15.68 -0.54
CA GLU A 31 9.04 14.71 -1.01
C GLU A 31 9.07 13.45 -0.14
N ILE A 32 9.17 13.60 1.19
CA ILE A 32 9.18 12.45 2.11
C ILE A 32 7.86 11.68 1.99
N PHE A 33 6.73 12.39 1.88
CA PHE A 33 5.44 11.74 1.73
C PHE A 33 5.34 10.94 0.43
N HIS A 34 5.85 11.49 -0.67
CA HIS A 34 5.92 10.78 -1.95
C HIS A 34 6.80 9.53 -1.88
N LEU A 35 7.98 9.61 -1.25
CA LEU A 35 8.85 8.45 -1.07
C LEU A 35 8.17 7.34 -0.24
N ILE A 36 7.48 7.73 0.85
CA ILE A 36 6.76 6.77 1.69
C ILE A 36 5.61 6.12 0.91
N ASP A 37 4.86 6.89 0.12
CA ASP A 37 3.79 6.38 -0.74
C ASP A 37 4.33 5.34 -1.75
N GLU A 38 5.45 5.63 -2.42
CA GLU A 38 6.08 4.69 -3.35
C GLU A 38 6.58 3.41 -2.66
N ILE A 39 7.20 3.54 -1.48
CA ILE A 39 7.67 2.39 -0.69
C ILE A 39 6.49 1.50 -0.29
N ILE A 40 5.41 2.09 0.24
CA ILE A 40 4.20 1.36 0.61
C ILE A 40 3.63 0.66 -0.61
N HIS A 41 3.50 1.37 -1.74
CA HIS A 41 2.97 0.79 -2.96
C HIS A 41 3.78 -0.43 -3.41
N HIS A 42 5.11 -0.29 -3.53
CA HIS A 42 5.98 -1.36 -3.99
C HIS A 42 5.93 -2.58 -3.06
N ARG A 43 6.00 -2.38 -1.75
CA ARG A 43 5.96 -3.49 -0.78
C ARG A 43 4.61 -4.18 -0.75
N VAL A 44 3.51 -3.44 -0.70
CA VAL A 44 2.17 -4.02 -0.68
C VAL A 44 1.92 -4.84 -1.94
N ILE A 45 2.27 -4.31 -3.12
CA ILE A 45 2.12 -5.04 -4.38
C ILE A 45 3.00 -6.30 -4.40
N GLY A 46 4.27 -6.22 -3.95
CA GLY A 46 5.14 -7.39 -3.83
C GLY A 46 4.54 -8.46 -2.92
N CYS A 47 4.12 -8.04 -1.73
CA CYS A 47 3.50 -8.90 -0.71
C CYS A 47 2.23 -9.61 -1.21
N ILE A 48 1.44 -8.94 -2.07
CA ILE A 48 0.29 -9.54 -2.75
C ILE A 48 0.74 -10.55 -3.82
N LEU A 49 1.70 -10.17 -4.67
CA LEU A 49 2.17 -11.04 -5.76
C LEU A 49 2.83 -12.31 -5.23
N ASP A 50 3.53 -12.26 -4.10
CA ASP A 50 4.15 -13.42 -3.46
C ASP A 50 3.12 -14.46 -2.98
N ARG A 51 1.92 -14.00 -2.60
CA ARG A 51 0.81 -14.86 -2.12
C ARG A 51 -0.18 -15.22 -3.22
N LEU A 52 -0.28 -14.39 -4.25
CA LEU A 52 -1.16 -14.61 -5.37
C LEU A 52 -0.56 -15.70 -6.28
N PRO A 53 -1.34 -16.69 -6.73
CA PRO A 53 -0.84 -17.66 -7.70
C PRO A 53 -0.34 -16.96 -8.98
N GLU A 54 0.81 -17.38 -9.52
CA GLU A 54 1.43 -16.78 -10.72
C GLU A 54 0.46 -16.68 -11.91
N SER A 55 -0.44 -17.65 -12.05
CA SER A 55 -1.47 -17.68 -13.10
C SER A 55 -2.44 -16.50 -13.04
N GLU A 56 -2.62 -15.89 -11.86
CA GLU A 56 -3.51 -14.75 -11.64
C GLU A 56 -2.74 -13.40 -11.62
N HIS A 57 -1.40 -13.39 -11.61
CA HIS A 57 -0.57 -12.18 -11.58
C HIS A 57 -0.92 -11.22 -12.72
N ARG A 58 -0.93 -11.74 -13.96
CA ARG A 58 -1.24 -10.92 -15.15
C ARG A 58 -2.64 -10.29 -15.07
N ARG A 59 -3.60 -11.01 -14.49
CA ARG A 59 -4.98 -10.55 -14.34
C ARG A 59 -5.11 -9.51 -13.23
N PHE A 60 -4.37 -9.68 -12.14
CA PHE A 60 -4.25 -8.69 -11.08
C PHE A 60 -3.61 -7.40 -11.61
N SER A 61 -2.45 -7.47 -12.27
CA SER A 61 -1.78 -6.29 -12.84
C SER A 61 -2.68 -5.53 -13.81
N LYS A 62 -3.43 -6.26 -14.66
CA LYS A 62 -4.39 -5.64 -15.58
C LYS A 62 -5.50 -4.89 -14.82
N LYS A 63 -6.07 -5.50 -13.78
CA LYS A 63 -7.08 -4.85 -12.93
C LYS A 63 -6.55 -3.61 -12.23
N LEU A 64 -5.33 -3.69 -11.71
CA LEU A 64 -4.67 -2.58 -11.02
C LEU A 64 -4.42 -1.39 -11.95
N VAL A 65 -3.94 -1.64 -13.17
CA VAL A 65 -3.69 -0.58 -14.17
C VAL A 65 -4.99 0.01 -14.71
N GLU A 66 -6.00 -0.82 -14.98
CA GLU A 66 -7.28 -0.36 -15.53
C GLU A 66 -8.12 0.39 -14.50
N ARG A 67 -8.12 -0.06 -13.24
CA ARG A 67 -8.94 0.50 -12.17
C ARG A 67 -8.23 0.42 -10.81
N PRO A 68 -7.22 1.27 -10.55
CA PRO A 68 -6.43 1.21 -9.32
C PRO A 68 -7.24 1.42 -8.04
N PHE A 69 -8.40 2.09 -8.15
CA PHE A 69 -9.31 2.45 -7.06
C PHE A 69 -10.45 1.44 -6.82
N ASP A 70 -10.51 0.34 -7.57
CA ASP A 70 -11.67 -0.56 -7.52
C ASP A 70 -11.58 -1.47 -6.28
N ASP A 71 -12.46 -1.26 -5.30
CA ASP A 71 -12.56 -2.09 -4.08
C ASP A 71 -12.76 -3.59 -4.41
N ARG A 72 -13.26 -3.90 -5.61
CA ARG A 72 -13.39 -5.29 -6.09
C ARG A 72 -12.04 -5.98 -6.27
N ILE A 73 -10.93 -5.25 -6.28
CA ILE A 73 -9.58 -5.81 -6.26
C ILE A 73 -9.36 -6.61 -4.98
N ILE A 74 -9.75 -6.09 -3.81
CA ILE A 74 -9.61 -6.81 -2.52
C ILE A 74 -10.44 -8.08 -2.54
N SER A 75 -11.71 -7.98 -2.97
CA SER A 75 -12.60 -9.14 -3.04
C SER A 75 -12.13 -10.19 -4.07
N TYR A 76 -11.41 -9.77 -5.10
CA TYR A 76 -10.77 -10.67 -6.05
C TYR A 76 -9.57 -11.39 -5.41
N LEU A 77 -8.72 -10.65 -4.69
CA LEU A 77 -7.58 -11.20 -3.97
C LEU A 77 -8.04 -12.19 -2.89
N GLN A 78 -9.07 -11.86 -2.10
CA GLN A 78 -9.63 -12.73 -1.06
C GLN A 78 -10.23 -14.05 -1.59
N LYS A 79 -10.57 -14.10 -2.89
CA LYS A 79 -11.04 -15.35 -3.54
C LYS A 79 -9.90 -16.24 -4.02
N LYS A 80 -8.68 -15.70 -4.12
CA LYS A 80 -7.51 -16.36 -4.72
C LYS A 80 -6.42 -16.63 -3.70
N ILE A 81 -6.32 -15.79 -2.68
CA ILE A 81 -5.42 -15.91 -1.54
C ILE A 81 -6.24 -16.51 -0.39
N SER A 82 -5.68 -17.52 0.28
CA SER A 82 -6.34 -18.18 1.41
C SER A 82 -6.22 -17.39 2.72
N GLU A 83 -5.20 -16.53 2.82
CA GLU A 83 -4.97 -15.61 3.93
C GLU A 83 -5.89 -14.37 3.82
N ASP A 84 -6.11 -13.69 4.95
CA ASP A 84 -6.83 -12.42 4.97
C ASP A 84 -5.98 -11.33 4.32
N VAL A 85 -6.45 -10.87 3.16
CA VAL A 85 -5.77 -9.87 2.34
C VAL A 85 -5.62 -8.54 3.04
N GLU A 86 -6.65 -8.11 3.75
CA GLU A 86 -6.59 -6.83 4.45
C GLU A 86 -5.64 -6.91 5.64
N GLU A 87 -5.63 -8.04 6.33
CA GLU A 87 -4.78 -8.24 7.51
C GLU A 87 -3.29 -8.19 7.15
N PHE A 88 -2.85 -8.93 6.13
CA PHE A 88 -1.43 -8.91 5.76
C PHE A 88 -1.02 -7.55 5.16
N ILE A 89 -1.90 -6.87 4.42
CA ILE A 89 -1.61 -5.52 3.91
C ILE A 89 -1.44 -4.54 5.08
N LYS A 90 -2.35 -4.57 6.06
CA LYS A 90 -2.24 -3.75 7.28
C LYS A 90 -0.94 -4.03 8.02
N LYS A 91 -0.57 -5.30 8.14
CA LYS A 91 0.68 -5.72 8.78
C LYS A 91 1.90 -5.19 8.03
N GLU A 92 1.95 -5.35 6.70
CA GLU A 92 3.05 -4.84 5.89
C GLU A 92 3.19 -3.31 6.02
N ILE A 93 2.07 -2.57 6.01
CA ILE A 93 2.07 -1.12 6.23
C ILE A 93 2.57 -0.77 7.64
N ALA A 94 2.21 -1.56 8.66
CA ALA A 94 2.69 -1.36 10.02
C ALA A 94 4.20 -1.61 10.13
N ASP A 95 4.69 -2.69 9.52
CA ASP A 95 6.11 -3.04 9.48
C ASP A 95 6.92 -1.92 8.78
N ILE A 96 6.43 -1.38 7.65
CA ILE A 96 7.04 -0.22 6.98
C ILE A 96 7.08 1.00 7.89
N LYS A 97 6.00 1.27 8.64
CA LYS A 97 5.97 2.40 9.58
C LYS A 97 6.98 2.21 10.71
N ASP A 98 7.14 1.00 11.21
CA ASP A 98 8.10 0.73 12.27
C ASP A 98 9.54 0.86 11.73
N GLU A 99 9.80 0.40 10.51
CA GLU A 99 11.11 0.55 9.84
C GLU A 99 11.48 2.01 9.56
N LEU A 100 10.54 2.80 9.04
CA LEU A 100 10.78 4.20 8.65
C LEU A 100 10.94 5.15 9.85
N PHE A 101 10.39 4.78 11.00
CA PHE A 101 10.30 5.66 12.17
C PHE A 101 10.89 5.03 13.44
N LEU A 102 11.84 4.10 13.26
CA LEU A 102 12.67 3.45 14.29
C LEU A 102 13.32 4.46 15.25
#